data_AF-A0A2N5K5P4-F1
#
_entry.id   AF-A0A2N5K5P4-F1
#
_cell.length_a   1.000
_cell.length_b   1.000
_cell.length_c   1.000
_cell.angle_alpha   90.00
_cell.angle_beta   90.00
_cell.angle_gamma   90.00
#
_symmetry.space_group_name_H-M   'P 1'
#
loop_
_entity.id
_entity.type
_entity.pdbx_description
1 polymer ?
#
loop_
_entity_poly.entity_id
_entity_poly.type
_entity_poly.pdbx_seq_one_letter_code
_entity_poly.pdbx_strand_id
1 'polypeptide(L)'
;MDTAPERFGRHGVGVTAEARLEPLAPLIEYYTREMGELPGRLMIATNFLGDAQVMHGWASQSAEIRQAVEQAQALVVSVMIRLLNAQTTCSCSNSGDLAADVQRLLDEREDRGQG
;
A
#
# COMPACT_ATOMS: atom_id res chain seq x y z
N MET A 1 -44.76 -11.74 11.28
CA MET A 1 -43.52 -11.13 11.77
C MET A 1 -42.49 -12.24 11.79
N ASP A 2 -41.80 -12.44 10.68
CA ASP A 2 -40.77 -13.47 10.53
C ASP A 2 -39.40 -12.81 10.68
N THR A 3 -38.69 -13.17 11.73
CA THR A 3 -37.31 -12.74 12.00
C THR A 3 -36.35 -13.57 11.15
N ALA A 4 -35.76 -12.94 10.14
CA ALA A 4 -34.64 -13.52 9.41
C ALA A 4 -33.39 -13.59 10.31
N PRO A 5 -32.63 -14.70 10.31
CA PRO A 5 -31.40 -14.79 11.09
C PRO A 5 -30.30 -13.96 10.42
N GLU A 6 -29.75 -13.03 11.19
CA GLU A 6 -28.55 -12.28 10.86
C GLU A 6 -27.41 -13.24 10.52
N ARG A 7 -26.90 -13.17 9.29
CA ARG A 7 -25.61 -13.76 8.92
C ARG A 7 -24.51 -12.73 9.12
N PHE A 8 -24.23 -12.38 10.37
CA PHE A 8 -22.94 -11.80 10.74
C PHE A 8 -22.00 -12.93 11.18
N GLY A 9 -20.79 -12.96 10.61
CA GLY A 9 -19.67 -13.74 11.15
C GLY A 9 -19.22 -14.93 10.33
N ARG A 10 -18.50 -14.68 9.23
CA ARG A 10 -17.44 -15.57 8.68
C ARG A 10 -16.64 -14.83 7.60
N HIS A 11 -15.91 -13.79 7.99
CA HIS A 11 -14.92 -13.13 7.11
C HIS A 11 -13.58 -13.05 7.84
N GLY A 12 -13.05 -14.22 8.19
CA GLY A 12 -11.72 -14.35 8.76
C GLY A 12 -11.22 -15.75 8.45
N VAL A 13 -9.94 -15.83 8.03
CA VAL A 13 -9.18 -17.03 7.60
C VAL A 13 -9.25 -17.33 6.10
N GLY A 14 -8.20 -16.92 5.36
CA GLY A 14 -7.75 -17.68 4.17
C GLY A 14 -7.42 -16.91 2.88
N VAL A 15 -7.75 -15.63 2.74
CA VAL A 15 -7.44 -14.88 1.50
C VAL A 15 -6.10 -14.19 1.67
N THR A 16 -5.09 -14.61 0.90
CA THR A 16 -3.76 -13.98 0.89
C THR A 16 -3.86 -12.51 0.51
N ALA A 17 -2.83 -11.71 0.85
CA ALA A 17 -2.80 -10.30 0.46
C ALA A 17 -2.98 -10.15 -1.06
N GLU A 18 -2.38 -11.04 -1.84
CA GLU A 18 -2.46 -11.11 -3.30
C GLU A 18 -3.88 -11.41 -3.78
N ALA A 19 -4.58 -12.33 -3.14
CA ALA A 19 -5.97 -12.63 -3.51
C ALA A 19 -6.93 -11.46 -3.17
N ARG A 20 -6.59 -10.61 -2.18
CA ARG A 20 -7.34 -9.36 -1.93
C ARG A 20 -7.06 -8.29 -2.98
N LEU A 21 -5.95 -8.39 -3.70
CA LEU A 21 -5.56 -7.48 -4.78
C LEU A 21 -6.09 -7.93 -6.15
N GLU A 22 -6.67 -9.12 -6.28
CA GLU A 22 -7.25 -9.62 -7.54
C GLU A 22 -8.25 -8.62 -8.18
N PRO A 23 -9.17 -7.98 -7.43
CA PRO A 23 -10.06 -6.96 -8.01
C PRO A 23 -9.31 -5.73 -8.55
N LEU A 24 -8.09 -5.50 -8.09
CA LEU A 24 -7.24 -4.37 -8.49
C LEU A 24 -6.29 -4.74 -9.64
N ALA A 25 -6.29 -5.99 -10.11
CA ALA A 25 -5.36 -6.46 -11.14
C ALA A 25 -5.31 -5.55 -12.39
N PRO A 26 -6.43 -5.05 -12.95
CA PRO A 26 -6.37 -4.14 -14.10
C PRO A 26 -5.67 -2.81 -13.78
N LEU A 27 -5.85 -2.31 -12.56
CA LEU A 27 -5.24 -1.07 -12.10
C LEU A 27 -3.74 -1.26 -11.84
N ILE A 28 -3.37 -2.40 -11.24
CA ILE A 28 -1.98 -2.82 -11.02
C ILE A 28 -1.26 -2.94 -12.36
N GLU A 29 -1.87 -3.59 -13.34
CA GLU A 29 -1.29 -3.75 -14.68
C GLU A 29 -1.07 -2.39 -15.36
N TYR A 30 -2.09 -1.52 -15.33
CA TYR A 30 -2.01 -0.18 -15.90
C TYR A 30 -0.84 0.62 -15.29
N TYR A 31 -0.81 0.77 -13.96
CA TYR A 31 0.24 1.56 -13.33
C TYR A 31 1.62 0.90 -13.40
N THR A 32 1.69 -0.43 -13.40
CA THR A 32 2.97 -1.13 -13.63
C THR A 32 3.53 -0.82 -15.01
N ARG A 33 2.68 -0.75 -16.04
CA ARG A 33 3.10 -0.38 -17.40
C ARG A 33 3.55 1.09 -17.49
N GLU A 34 2.81 2.00 -16.86
CA GLU A 34 3.08 3.45 -16.98
C GLU A 34 4.31 3.91 -16.19
N MET A 35 4.58 3.30 -15.03
CA MET A 35 5.57 3.83 -14.07
C MET A 35 6.45 2.75 -13.41
N GLY A 36 6.33 1.49 -13.82
CA GLY A 36 7.03 0.36 -13.22
C GLY A 36 6.30 -0.22 -12.01
N GLU A 37 6.67 -1.43 -11.61
CA GLU A 37 5.92 -2.20 -10.61
C GLU A 37 5.84 -1.50 -9.25
N LEU A 38 6.99 -1.13 -8.66
CA LEU A 38 7.01 -0.52 -7.33
C LEU A 38 6.37 0.89 -7.32
N PRO A 39 6.74 1.84 -8.20
CA PRO A 39 6.07 3.14 -8.25
C PRO A 39 4.57 3.02 -8.55
N GLY A 40 4.17 2.08 -9.41
CA GLY A 40 2.77 1.83 -9.73
C GLY A 40 1.97 1.35 -8.54
N ARG A 41 2.50 0.40 -7.76
CA ARG A 41 1.86 -0.06 -6.52
C ARG A 41 1.76 1.04 -5.47
N LEU A 42 2.77 1.90 -5.35
CA LEU A 42 2.74 3.04 -4.42
C LEU A 42 1.72 4.11 -4.84
N MET A 43 1.57 4.36 -6.15
CA MET A 43 0.53 5.24 -6.68
C MET A 43 -0.86 4.73 -6.33
N ILE A 44 -1.10 3.42 -6.55
CA ILE A 44 -2.35 2.76 -6.17
C ILE A 44 -2.60 2.92 -4.67
N ALA A 45 -1.62 2.58 -3.82
CA ALA A 45 -1.75 2.70 -2.37
C ALA A 45 -2.09 4.13 -1.93
N THR A 46 -1.47 5.14 -2.53
CA THR A 46 -1.75 6.55 -2.24
C THR A 46 -3.20 6.92 -2.57
N ASN A 47 -3.70 6.48 -3.72
CA ASN A 47 -5.09 6.72 -4.12
C ASN A 47 -6.07 6.03 -3.17
N PHE A 48 -5.84 4.77 -2.80
CA PHE A 48 -6.69 4.04 -1.85
C PHE A 48 -6.75 4.70 -0.48
N LEU A 49 -5.63 5.21 0.03
CA LEU A 49 -5.60 5.93 1.30
C LEU A 49 -6.32 7.28 1.22
N GLY A 50 -6.27 7.95 0.05
CA GLY A 50 -7.04 9.16 -0.21
C GLY A 50 -8.54 8.87 -0.30
N ASP A 51 -8.93 7.84 -1.04
CA ASP A 51 -10.32 7.40 -1.20
C ASP A 51 -10.94 7.02 0.15
N ALA A 52 -10.16 6.36 1.01
CA ALA A 52 -10.60 5.99 2.36
C ALA A 52 -11.03 7.20 3.21
N GLN A 53 -10.44 8.37 2.98
CA GLN A 53 -10.74 9.59 3.71
C GLN A 53 -11.99 10.30 3.22
N VAL A 54 -12.46 9.99 2.00
CA VAL A 54 -13.70 10.54 1.44
C VAL A 54 -14.87 9.55 1.53
N MET A 55 -14.62 8.32 1.97
CA MET A 55 -15.67 7.32 2.19
C MET A 55 -16.64 7.74 3.29
N HIS A 56 -17.91 7.37 3.10
CA HIS A 56 -18.95 7.58 4.10
C HIS A 56 -18.57 6.91 5.43
N GLY A 57 -18.61 7.67 6.53
CA GLY A 57 -18.22 7.20 7.86
C GLY A 57 -16.75 7.39 8.22
N TRP A 58 -15.92 7.98 7.34
CA TRP A 58 -14.56 8.38 7.70
C TRP A 58 -14.52 9.32 8.91
N ALA A 59 -15.40 10.33 8.93
CA ALA A 59 -15.50 11.29 10.03
C ALA A 59 -15.91 10.66 11.37
N SER A 60 -16.54 9.49 11.35
CA SER A 60 -16.91 8.72 12.56
C SER A 60 -15.83 7.76 13.03
N GLN A 61 -14.71 7.64 12.31
CA GLN A 61 -13.57 6.83 12.76
C GLN A 61 -12.86 7.49 13.96
N SER A 62 -12.21 6.67 14.78
CA SER A 62 -11.46 7.17 15.93
C SER A 62 -10.33 8.11 15.51
N ALA A 63 -9.88 8.98 16.42
CA ALA A 63 -8.77 9.90 16.12
C ALA A 63 -7.49 9.13 15.74
N GLU A 64 -7.26 8.00 16.39
CA GLU A 64 -6.11 7.13 16.16
C GLU A 64 -6.13 6.51 14.75
N ILE A 65 -7.29 6.04 14.29
CA ILE A 65 -7.44 5.49 12.93
C ILE A 65 -7.21 6.58 11.89
N ARG A 66 -7.78 7.78 12.11
CA ARG A 66 -7.59 8.91 11.20
C ARG A 66 -6.13 9.30 11.08
N GLN A 67 -5.46 9.45 12.22
CA GLN A 67 -4.03 9.75 12.27
C GLN A 67 -3.18 8.64 11.62
N ALA A 68 -3.51 7.36 11.83
CA ALA A 68 -2.75 6.25 11.25
C ALA A 68 -2.82 6.24 9.71
N VAL A 69 -3.99 6.51 9.13
CA VAL A 69 -4.15 6.61 7.66
C VAL A 69 -3.43 7.83 7.10
N GLU A 70 -3.54 8.99 7.75
CA GLU A 70 -2.81 10.20 7.36
C GLU A 70 -1.28 9.98 7.38
N GLN A 71 -0.77 9.33 8.43
CA GLN A 71 0.64 8.98 8.54
C GLN A 71 1.08 7.95 7.49
N ALA A 72 0.25 6.93 7.23
CA ALA A 72 0.52 5.96 6.18
C ALA A 72 0.58 6.61 4.80
N GLN A 73 -0.35 7.53 4.50
CA GLN A 73 -0.34 8.25 3.23
C GLN A 73 0.91 9.13 3.11
N ALA A 74 1.26 9.87 4.15
CA ALA A 74 2.47 10.69 4.18
C ALA A 74 3.74 9.83 3.98
N LEU A 75 3.79 8.64 4.57
CA LEU A 75 4.90 7.71 4.41
C LEU A 75 5.02 7.22 2.96
N VAL A 76 3.92 6.77 2.34
CA VAL A 76 3.91 6.31 0.94
C VAL A 76 4.37 7.43 0.00
N VAL A 77 3.86 8.65 0.17
CA VAL A 77 4.29 9.83 -0.60
C VAL A 77 5.78 10.12 -0.38
N SER A 78 6.27 10.02 0.86
CA SER A 78 7.70 10.24 1.13
C SER A 78 8.60 9.21 0.43
N VAL A 79 8.16 7.95 0.34
CA VAL A 79 8.87 6.89 -0.38
C VAL A 79 8.86 7.17 -1.87
N MET A 80 7.70 7.54 -2.45
CA MET A 80 7.62 7.92 -3.85
C MET A 80 8.57 9.07 -4.21
N ILE A 81 8.62 10.14 -3.39
CA ILE A 81 9.54 11.26 -3.60
C ILE A 81 11.00 10.78 -3.58
N ARG A 82 11.37 9.90 -2.65
CA ARG A 82 12.73 9.33 -2.59
C ARG A 82 13.06 8.49 -3.82
N LEU A 83 12.13 7.67 -4.31
CA LEU A 83 12.33 6.87 -5.53
C LEU A 83 12.49 7.76 -6.77
N LEU A 84 11.69 8.81 -6.90
CA LEU A 84 11.80 9.77 -8.00
C LEU A 84 13.14 10.54 -7.94
N ASN A 85 13.55 10.96 -6.75
CA ASN A 85 14.83 11.62 -6.55
C ASN A 85 16.02 10.68 -6.79
N ALA A 86 15.92 9.40 -6.42
CA ALA A 86 16.94 8.41 -6.72
C ALA A 86 17.11 8.22 -8.25
N GLN A 87 16.00 8.19 -8.99
CA GLN A 87 16.03 8.10 -10.46
C GLN A 87 16.64 9.34 -11.13
N THR A 88 16.38 10.55 -10.61
CA THR A 88 16.99 11.77 -11.17
C THR A 88 18.48 11.91 -10.83
N THR A 89 18.93 11.31 -9.73
CA THR A 89 20.35 11.34 -9.33
C THR A 89 21.17 10.22 -10.00
N CYS A 90 20.53 9.11 -10.39
CA CYS A 90 21.15 8.00 -11.11
C CYS A 90 20.60 7.89 -12.53
N SER A 91 21.06 8.75 -13.44
CA SER A 91 20.94 8.55 -14.90
C SER A 91 21.88 7.45 -15.43
N CYS A 92 22.28 6.50 -14.58
CA CYS A 92 23.04 5.31 -14.96
C CYS A 92 22.54 4.11 -14.14
N SER A 93 22.03 3.12 -14.86
CA SER A 93 21.88 1.70 -14.47
C SER A 93 20.57 1.27 -13.78
N ASN A 94 19.81 0.48 -14.55
CA ASN A 94 18.91 -0.61 -14.16
C ASN A 94 17.94 -0.39 -12.99
N SER A 95 16.67 -0.18 -13.36
CA SER A 95 15.48 -0.22 -12.49
C SER A 95 15.30 -1.50 -11.66
N GLY A 96 16.15 -2.52 -11.82
CA GLY A 96 16.16 -3.74 -11.01
C GLY A 96 16.85 -3.60 -9.65
N ASP A 97 17.79 -2.66 -9.49
CA ASP A 97 18.58 -2.53 -8.25
C ASP A 97 17.81 -1.87 -7.11
N LEU A 98 16.87 -0.98 -7.41
CA LEU A 98 16.17 -0.21 -6.38
C LEU A 98 15.22 -1.06 -5.54
N ALA A 99 14.57 -2.06 -6.17
CA ALA A 99 13.75 -3.03 -5.45
C ALA A 99 14.61 -3.94 -4.56
N ALA A 100 15.79 -4.34 -5.04
CA ALA A 100 16.76 -5.11 -4.26
C ALA A 100 17.33 -4.31 -3.08
N ASP A 101 17.59 -3.02 -3.26
CA ASP A 101 18.07 -2.12 -2.20
C ASP A 101 17.02 -1.90 -1.11
N VAL A 102 15.75 -1.75 -1.49
CA VAL A 102 14.64 -1.65 -0.52
C VAL A 102 14.48 -2.97 0.24
N GLN A 103 14.55 -4.11 -0.45
CA GLN A 103 14.47 -5.42 0.20
C GLN A 103 15.64 -5.61 1.18
N ARG A 104 16.87 -5.24 0.79
CA ARG A 104 18.05 -5.32 1.66
C ARG A 104 17.91 -4.44 2.91
N LEU A 105 17.35 -3.23 2.76
CA LEU A 105 17.10 -2.34 3.90
C LEU A 105 16.03 -2.87 4.86
N LEU A 106 15.04 -3.63 4.37
CA LEU A 106 14.04 -4.30 5.18
C LEU A 106 14.65 -5.49 5.92
N ASP A 107 15.43 -6.32 5.23
CA ASP A 107 16.11 -7.48 5.83
C ASP A 107 17.11 -7.03 6.93
N GLU A 108 17.87 -5.95 6.70
CA GLU A 108 18.79 -5.37 7.71
C GLU A 108 18.08 -4.76 8.94
N ARG A 109 16.79 -4.45 8.83
CA ARG A 109 15.96 -3.94 9.93
C ARG A 109 15.35 -5.09 10.72
N GLU A 110 14.99 -6.19 10.06
CA GLU A 110 14.47 -7.40 10.69
C GLU A 110 15.54 -8.08 11.57
N ASP A 111 16.79 -8.10 11.11
CA ASP A 111 17.93 -8.64 11.86
C ASP A 111 18.31 -7.79 13.09
N ARG A 112 18.03 -6.48 13.04
CA ARG A 112 18.26 -5.55 14.17
C ARG A 112 17.15 -5.55 15.22
N GLY A 113 16.03 -6.24 14.97
CA GLY A 113 14.90 -6.35 15.89
C GLY A 113 14.97 -7.53 16.88
N GLN A 114 16.01 -8.38 16.81
CA GLN A 114 16.17 -9.57 17.65
C GLN A 114 17.31 -9.48 18.70
N GLY A 115 17.83 -8.28 18.97
CA GLY A 115 18.89 -8.04 19.97
C GLY A 115 18.38 -7.44 21.27
#